data_AF-A0A4U9HRX7-F1
#
_entry.id   AF-A0A4U9HRX7-F1
#
_cell.length_a   1.000
_cell.length_b   1.000
_cell.length_c   1.000
_cell.angle_alpha   90.00
_cell.angle_beta   90.00
_cell.angle_gamma   90.00
#
_symmetry.space_group_name_H-M   'P 1'
#
loop_
_entity.id
_entity.type
_entity.pdbx_description
1 polymer ?
#
loop_
_entity_poly.entity_id
_entity_poly.type
_entity_poly.pdbx_seq_one_letter_code
_entity_poly.pdbx_strand_id
1 'polypeptide(L)'
;MKFVSFNINGLRARPHQLQAIVDQHQPDVIGLQETKVHDDMFPLEEVAKLGYNVFYHGQKGHYGVALLTKETPVSVRRGFPGDNEESQRRIIMAEIPSPLGNITVINGYFPQGESRDHPPEIPGQREVLPGSAVVPRNRAEKREPGVDHGRHEHQPH
;
A
#
# COMPACT_ATOMS: atom_id res chain seq x y z
N MET A 1 2.75 -10.10 13.09
CA MET A 1 2.70 -8.87 12.27
C MET A 1 1.34 -8.21 12.47
N LYS A 2 1.29 -6.96 12.93
CA LYS A 2 0.09 -6.17 13.20
C LYS A 2 0.04 -4.99 12.25
N PHE A 3 -1.11 -4.79 11.63
CA PHE A 3 -1.36 -3.72 10.67
C PHE A 3 -2.38 -2.75 11.26
N VAL A 4 -2.12 -1.45 11.13
CA VAL A 4 -3.09 -0.40 11.42
C VAL A 4 -3.32 0.40 10.15
N SER A 5 -4.57 0.74 9.87
CA SER A 5 -4.91 1.71 8.85
C SER A 5 -5.68 2.87 9.48
N PHE A 6 -5.28 4.10 9.18
CA PHE A 6 -5.86 5.28 9.80
C PHE A 6 -5.89 6.46 8.82
N ASN A 7 -7.11 6.94 8.54
CA ASN A 7 -7.28 8.21 7.86
C ASN A 7 -7.02 9.33 8.87
N ILE A 8 -5.89 10.03 8.73
CA ILE A 8 -5.45 11.04 9.69
C ILE A 8 -6.04 12.43 9.42
N ASN A 9 -6.63 12.65 8.24
CA ASN A 9 -7.23 13.91 7.83
C ASN A 9 -6.35 15.13 8.19
N GLY A 10 -5.11 15.11 7.71
CA GLY A 10 -4.07 16.11 7.97
C GLY A 10 -3.05 15.68 9.01
N LEU A 11 -1.92 15.11 8.56
CA LEU A 11 -0.85 14.60 9.42
C LEU A 11 -0.26 15.70 10.33
N ARG A 12 0.14 16.84 9.74
CA ARG A 12 0.77 17.95 10.49
C ARG A 12 -0.16 18.61 11.51
N ALA A 13 -1.48 18.52 11.30
CA ALA A 13 -2.45 19.07 12.24
C ALA A 13 -2.69 18.14 13.45
N ARG A 14 -2.35 16.84 13.33
CA ARG A 14 -2.70 15.81 14.31
C ARG A 14 -1.55 14.83 14.61
N PRO A 15 -0.29 15.30 14.84
CA PRO A 15 0.84 14.40 15.07
C PRO A 15 0.65 13.51 16.32
N HIS A 16 -0.05 14.01 17.34
CA HIS A 16 -0.35 13.28 18.56
C HIS A 16 -1.22 12.02 18.34
N GLN A 17 -2.07 12.00 17.30
CA GLN A 17 -2.90 10.82 17.00
C GLN A 17 -2.05 9.66 16.49
N LEU A 18 -1.05 9.97 15.66
CA LEU A 18 -0.09 8.96 15.19
C LEU A 18 0.73 8.40 16.36
N GLN A 19 1.21 9.27 17.25
CA GLN A 19 1.91 8.83 18.47
C GLN A 19 1.02 7.91 19.33
N ALA A 20 -0.24 8.29 19.57
CA ALA A 20 -1.17 7.47 20.35
C ALA A 20 -1.39 6.07 19.74
N ILE A 21 -1.49 5.98 18.41
CA ILE A 21 -1.56 4.69 17.70
C ILE A 21 -0.32 3.84 17.97
N VAL A 22 0.86 4.45 17.88
CA VAL A 22 2.14 3.76 18.14
C VAL A 22 2.19 3.28 19.59
N ASP A 23 1.91 4.15 20.55
CA ASP A 23 2.00 3.84 21.98
C ASP A 23 1.01 2.72 22.38
N GLN A 24 -0.22 2.79 21.87
CA GLN A 24 -1.28 1.85 22.24
C GLN A 24 -1.15 0.49 21.54
N HIS A 25 -0.78 0.48 20.26
CA HIS A 25 -0.86 -0.72 19.43
C HIS A 25 0.49 -1.30 19.04
N GLN A 26 1.55 -0.52 19.02
CA GLN A 26 2.89 -0.93 18.58
C GLN A 26 2.87 -1.71 17.24
N PRO A 27 2.14 -1.25 16.20
CA PRO A 27 1.94 -2.01 14.97
C PRO A 27 3.25 -2.20 14.19
N ASP A 28 3.32 -3.25 13.37
CA ASP A 28 4.46 -3.49 12.49
C ASP A 28 4.36 -2.66 11.20
N VAL A 29 3.13 -2.37 10.77
CA VAL A 29 2.85 -1.55 9.59
C VAL A 29 1.69 -0.59 9.88
N ILE A 30 1.84 0.68 9.53
CA ILE A 30 0.78 1.71 9.61
C ILE A 30 0.55 2.29 8.21
N GLY A 31 -0.67 2.16 7.70
CA GLY A 31 -1.13 2.89 6.52
C GLY A 31 -1.86 4.17 6.95
N LEU A 32 -1.38 5.32 6.49
CA LEU A 32 -2.06 6.61 6.68
C LEU A 32 -2.70 7.08 5.37
N GLN A 33 -3.90 7.66 5.48
CA GLN A 33 -4.60 8.31 4.36
C GLN A 33 -4.96 9.76 4.71
N GLU A 34 -5.19 10.56 3.67
CA GLU A 34 -5.40 12.01 3.76
C GLU A 34 -4.32 12.71 4.58
N THR A 35 -3.05 12.43 4.27
CA THR A 35 -1.96 13.15 4.95
C THR A 35 -2.03 14.66 4.68
N LYS A 36 -2.54 15.08 3.50
CA LYS A 36 -2.72 16.48 3.07
C LYS A 36 -1.44 17.30 3.14
N VAL A 37 -0.31 16.65 2.89
CA VAL A 37 1.03 17.22 2.98
C VAL A 37 1.75 16.97 1.66
N HIS A 38 2.38 18.02 1.14
CA HIS A 38 3.29 17.91 0.00
C HIS A 38 4.54 17.14 0.41
N ASP A 39 5.12 16.35 -0.48
CA ASP A 39 6.28 15.49 -0.19
C ASP A 39 7.43 16.28 0.47
N ASP A 40 7.80 17.45 -0.07
CA ASP A 40 8.85 18.32 0.50
C ASP A 40 8.57 18.84 1.92
N MET A 41 7.31 18.80 2.35
CA MET A 41 6.87 19.28 3.67
C MET A 41 6.49 18.12 4.59
N PHE A 42 6.78 16.87 4.21
CA PHE A 42 6.48 15.70 5.01
C PHE A 42 7.32 15.71 6.30
N PRO A 43 6.73 15.51 7.49
CA PRO A 43 7.42 15.54 8.78
C PRO A 43 8.27 14.27 9.00
N LEU A 44 9.32 14.12 8.21
CA LEU A 44 10.16 12.92 8.17
C LEU A 44 10.84 12.67 9.52
N GLU A 45 11.38 13.71 10.14
CA GLU A 45 12.10 13.59 11.41
C GLU A 45 11.17 13.19 12.57
N GLU A 46 9.98 13.78 12.64
CA GLU A 46 8.99 13.45 13.67
C GLU A 46 8.51 12.02 13.55
N VAL A 47 8.27 11.53 12.32
CA VAL A 47 7.85 10.15 12.08
C VAL A 47 9.00 9.18 12.31
N ALA A 48 10.22 9.52 11.91
CA ALA A 48 11.40 8.68 12.14
C ALA A 48 11.69 8.46 13.63
N LYS A 49 11.42 9.47 14.48
CA LYS A 49 11.55 9.35 15.96
C LYS A 49 10.63 8.27 16.55
N LEU A 50 9.58 7.85 15.84
CA LEU A 50 8.70 6.76 16.25
C LEU A 50 9.31 5.36 16.02
N GLY A 51 10.48 5.29 15.38
CA GLY A 51 11.17 4.02 15.10
C GLY A 51 10.64 3.28 13.87
N TYR A 52 10.05 3.99 12.91
CA TYR A 52 9.53 3.43 11.66
C TYR A 52 10.31 3.94 10.46
N ASN A 53 10.50 3.07 9.47
CA ASN A 53 10.75 3.49 8.09
C ASN A 53 9.48 4.14 7.56
N VAL A 54 9.60 5.24 6.81
CA VAL A 54 8.44 5.94 6.26
C VAL A 54 8.56 6.14 4.76
N PHE A 55 7.46 5.84 4.08
CA PHE A 55 7.29 6.06 2.65
C PHE A 55 6.01 6.83 2.46
N TYR A 56 6.02 7.85 1.63
CA TYR A 56 4.88 8.74 1.47
C TYR A 56 4.73 9.18 0.03
N HIS A 57 3.51 9.58 -0.30
CA HIS A 57 3.17 10.14 -1.58
C HIS A 57 2.01 11.10 -1.41
N GLY A 58 2.28 12.40 -1.55
CA GLY A 58 1.32 13.44 -1.24
C GLY A 58 1.49 14.70 -2.09
N GLN A 59 0.47 15.56 -2.01
CA GLN A 59 0.43 16.87 -2.64
C GLN A 59 -0.17 17.87 -1.65
N LYS A 60 -0.04 19.16 -1.95
CA LYS A 60 -0.53 20.22 -1.05
C LYS A 60 -2.07 20.17 -0.96
N GLY A 61 -2.59 20.19 0.27
CA GLY A 61 -4.02 20.43 0.57
C GLY A 61 -4.97 19.26 0.35
N HIS A 62 -4.63 18.29 -0.50
CA HIS A 62 -5.52 17.19 -0.89
C HIS A 62 -4.80 15.84 -0.87
N TYR A 63 -5.58 14.76 -0.73
CA TYR A 63 -5.11 13.37 -0.78
C TYR A 63 -3.92 13.10 0.15
N GLY A 64 -2.99 12.27 -0.31
CA GLY A 64 -1.78 11.92 0.40
C GLY A 64 -1.93 10.63 1.16
N VAL A 65 -0.99 9.73 0.94
CA VAL A 65 -0.85 8.46 1.65
C VAL A 65 0.55 8.32 2.22
N ALA A 66 0.67 7.64 3.34
CA ALA A 66 1.95 7.22 3.88
C ALA A 66 1.90 5.78 4.38
N LEU A 67 3.01 5.08 4.29
CA LEU A 67 3.21 3.74 4.81
C LEU A 67 4.41 3.76 5.75
N LEU A 68 4.17 3.42 7.00
CA LEU A 68 5.20 3.31 8.02
C LEU A 68 5.42 1.83 8.32
N THR A 69 6.67 1.39 8.36
CA THR A 69 7.02 -0.03 8.57
C THR A 69 8.16 -0.16 9.58
N LYS A 70 8.04 -1.08 10.54
CA LYS A 70 9.16 -1.41 11.45
C LYS A 70 10.30 -2.05 10.69
N GLU A 71 9.98 -3.07 9.90
CA GLU A 71 10.93 -3.72 9.00
C GLU A 71 11.18 -2.88 7.74
N THR A 72 12.39 -2.98 7.20
CA THR A 72 12.72 -2.35 5.91
C THR A 72 12.05 -3.14 4.79
N PRO A 73 11.21 -2.53 3.95
CA PRO A 73 10.57 -3.23 2.83
C PRO A 73 11.59 -3.65 1.77
N VAL A 74 11.30 -4.76 1.09
CA VAL A 74 12.07 -5.25 -0.06
C VAL A 74 11.91 -4.30 -1.26
N SER A 75 10.70 -3.79 -1.46
CA SER A 75 10.39 -2.83 -2.52
C SER A 75 9.24 -1.92 -2.10
N VAL A 76 9.21 -0.70 -2.65
CA VAL A 76 8.13 0.28 -2.44
C VAL A 76 7.77 0.92 -3.77
N ARG A 77 6.47 1.03 -4.06
CA ARG A 77 5.93 1.69 -5.26
C ARG A 77 4.85 2.69 -4.88
N ARG A 78 4.90 3.87 -5.49
CA ARG A 78 3.90 4.95 -5.35
C ARG A 78 3.04 4.98 -6.60
N GLY A 79 1.73 5.18 -6.44
CA GLY A 79 0.80 5.26 -7.56
C GLY A 79 0.63 3.96 -8.35
N PHE A 80 -0.14 4.06 -9.43
CA PHE A 80 -0.33 3.01 -10.43
C PHE A 80 0.72 3.11 -11.55
N PRO A 81 0.99 2.01 -12.28
CA PRO A 81 1.73 2.08 -13.53
C PRO A 81 1.09 3.09 -14.49
N GLY A 82 1.86 4.08 -14.93
CA GLY A 82 1.39 5.14 -15.83
C GLY A 82 0.96 6.44 -15.15
N ASP A 83 1.02 6.53 -13.81
CA ASP A 83 0.75 7.79 -13.11
C ASP A 83 1.75 8.91 -13.48
N ASN A 84 1.26 10.14 -13.55
CA ASN A 84 2.04 11.33 -13.90
C ASN A 84 2.04 12.37 -12.76
N GLU A 85 2.45 13.61 -13.04
CA GLU A 85 2.49 14.70 -12.05
C GLU A 85 1.10 15.14 -11.57
N GLU A 86 0.07 15.00 -12.42
CA GLU A 86 -1.32 15.36 -12.15
C GLU A 86 -2.13 14.21 -11.51
N SER A 87 -1.60 12.97 -11.53
CA SER A 87 -2.23 11.82 -10.91
C SER A 87 -2.48 12.03 -9.42
N GLN A 88 -3.65 11.60 -8.97
CA GLN A 88 -4.06 11.71 -7.57
C GLN A 88 -3.20 10.81 -6.68
N ARG A 89 -2.58 11.40 -5.66
CA ARG A 89 -1.62 10.76 -4.75
C ARG A 89 -2.33 9.87 -3.72
N ARG A 90 -2.90 8.75 -4.20
CA ARG A 90 -3.85 7.92 -3.44
C ARG A 90 -3.33 6.55 -3.07
N ILE A 91 -2.22 6.08 -3.63
CA ILE A 91 -1.75 4.71 -3.41
C ILE A 91 -0.26 4.64 -3.14
N ILE A 92 0.09 3.80 -2.17
CA ILE A 92 1.45 3.33 -1.93
C ILE A 92 1.42 1.82 -1.62
N MET A 93 2.38 1.10 -2.18
CA MET A 93 2.51 -0.35 -2.05
C MET A 93 3.91 -0.69 -1.58
N ALA A 94 4.05 -1.73 -0.77
CA ALA A 94 5.35 -2.24 -0.35
C ALA A 94 5.34 -3.76 -0.21
N GLU A 95 6.48 -4.39 -0.46
CA GLU A 95 6.72 -5.78 -0.10
C GLU A 95 7.47 -5.85 1.22
N ILE A 96 6.85 -6.42 2.26
CA ILE A 96 7.40 -6.52 3.60
C ILE A 96 7.94 -7.93 3.80
N PRO A 97 9.22 -8.11 4.20
CA PRO A 97 9.76 -9.43 4.49
C PRO A 97 9.07 -10.06 5.71
N SER A 98 8.88 -11.37 5.69
CA SER A 98 8.30 -12.13 6.81
C SER A 98 8.86 -13.56 6.81
N PRO A 99 8.89 -14.26 7.96
CA PRO A 99 9.39 -15.64 8.04
C PRO A 99 8.69 -16.65 7.12
N LEU A 100 7.48 -16.32 6.63
CA LEU A 100 6.69 -17.17 5.73
C LEU A 100 6.78 -16.75 4.25
N GLY A 101 7.65 -15.79 3.93
CA GLY A 101 7.76 -15.16 2.61
C GLY A 101 7.28 -13.70 2.62
N ASN A 102 7.52 -13.00 1.52
CA ASN A 102 7.21 -11.57 1.41
C ASN A 102 5.68 -11.33 1.39
N ILE A 103 5.25 -10.31 2.11
CA ILE A 103 3.86 -9.87 2.17
C ILE A 103 3.73 -8.57 1.38
N THR A 104 2.92 -8.57 0.32
CA THR A 104 2.55 -7.32 -0.35
C THR A 104 1.52 -6.56 0.50
N VAL A 105 1.81 -5.30 0.80
CA VAL A 105 0.91 -4.36 1.49
C VAL A 105 0.52 -3.27 0.52
N ILE A 106 -0.78 -2.97 0.44
CA ILE A 106 -1.32 -1.89 -0.38
C ILE A 106 -2.03 -0.93 0.57
N ASN A 107 -1.60 0.33 0.60
CA ASN A 107 -2.29 1.40 1.30
C ASN A 107 -2.91 2.35 0.26
N GLY A 108 -4.23 2.50 0.31
CA GLY A 108 -5.00 3.26 -0.68
C GLY A 108 -6.04 4.17 -0.06
N TYR A 109 -6.18 5.37 -0.61
CA TYR A 109 -7.27 6.32 -0.32
C TYR A 109 -8.26 6.36 -1.48
N PHE A 110 -9.30 5.54 -1.41
CA PHE A 110 -10.31 5.46 -2.45
C PHE A 110 -11.43 6.47 -2.17
N PRO A 111 -11.91 7.21 -3.19
CA PRO A 111 -13.04 8.09 -3.02
C PRO A 111 -14.25 7.27 -2.58
N GLN A 112 -14.97 7.77 -1.58
CA GLN A 112 -16.26 7.24 -1.21
C GLN A 112 -17.20 7.53 -2.39
N GLY A 113 -17.65 6.50 -3.09
CA GLY A 113 -18.43 6.66 -4.31
C GLY A 113 -19.66 7.52 -4.05
N GLU A 114 -19.75 8.67 -4.70
CA GLU A 114 -20.97 9.49 -4.66
C GLU A 114 -22.01 8.84 -5.56
N SER A 115 -22.97 8.12 -4.97
CA SER A 115 -24.08 7.44 -5.65
C SER A 115 -23.69 6.36 -6.68
N ARG A 116 -24.58 5.37 -6.88
CA ARG A 116 -24.38 4.29 -7.87
C ARG A 116 -24.36 4.80 -9.32
N ASP A 117 -24.82 6.03 -9.53
CA ASP A 117 -25.04 6.62 -10.86
C ASP A 117 -23.87 7.50 -11.34
N HIS A 118 -22.85 7.74 -10.50
CA HIS A 118 -21.63 8.40 -10.97
C HIS A 118 -20.68 7.39 -11.63
N PRO A 119 -20.06 7.76 -12.78
CA PRO A 119 -19.02 6.95 -13.37
C PRO A 119 -17.84 6.80 -12.39
N PRO A 120 -17.23 5.61 -12.28
CA PRO A 120 -16.13 5.38 -11.35
C PRO A 120 -14.96 6.32 -11.67
N GLU A 121 -14.48 7.04 -10.65
CA GLU A 121 -13.36 7.97 -10.79
C GLU A 121 -12.03 7.23 -11.05
N ILE A 122 -11.98 5.92 -10.75
CA ILE A 122 -10.77 5.08 -10.85
C ILE A 122 -11.13 3.73 -11.49
N PRO A 123 -10.38 3.25 -12.51
CA PRO A 123 -10.53 1.89 -13.01
C PRO A 123 -10.41 0.85 -11.88
N GLY A 124 -11.42 -0.02 -11.72
CA GLY A 124 -11.45 -1.06 -10.68
C GLY A 124 -12.11 -0.66 -9.34
N GLN A 125 -12.59 0.58 -9.19
CA GLN A 125 -13.23 1.05 -7.95
C GLN A 125 -14.44 0.22 -7.51
N ARG A 126 -15.18 -0.42 -8.43
CA ARG A 126 -16.34 -1.27 -8.09
C ARG A 126 -15.97 -2.53 -7.30
N GLU A 127 -14.72 -2.97 -7.37
CA GLU A 127 -14.24 -4.21 -6.74
C GLU A 127 -13.51 -3.96 -5.41
N VAL A 128 -13.18 -2.70 -5.11
CA VAL A 128 -12.49 -2.29 -3.89
C VAL A 128 -13.51 -1.61 -2.97
N LEU A 129 -13.83 -2.26 -1.84
CA LEU A 129 -14.68 -1.66 -0.81
C LEU A 129 -14.10 -0.31 -0.36
N PRO A 130 -14.93 0.72 -0.08
CA PRO A 130 -14.45 2.00 0.41
C PRO A 130 -13.82 1.80 1.79
N GLY A 131 -12.51 1.98 1.86
CA GLY A 131 -11.69 1.68 3.03
C GLY A 131 -10.46 0.86 2.64
N SER A 132 -9.31 1.30 3.13
CA SER A 132 -7.99 0.68 2.92
C SER A 132 -8.03 -0.86 2.90
N ALA A 133 -7.67 -1.44 1.76
CA ALA A 133 -7.49 -2.88 1.60
C ALA A 133 -6.01 -3.25 1.79
N VAL A 134 -5.64 -3.71 2.99
CA VAL A 134 -4.41 -4.49 3.15
C VAL A 134 -4.68 -5.85 2.53
N VAL A 135 -4.24 -6.07 1.29
CA VAL A 135 -4.35 -7.37 0.62
C VAL A 135 -3.01 -8.08 0.74
N PRO A 136 -2.81 -8.96 1.75
CA PRO A 136 -1.65 -9.83 1.75
C PRO A 136 -1.73 -10.77 0.54
N ARG A 137 -1.01 -10.45 -0.54
CA ARG A 137 -0.77 -11.41 -1.62
C ARG A 137 0.47 -12.21 -1.27
N ASN A 138 0.29 -13.48 -0.95
CA ASN A 138 1.38 -14.45 -1.09
C ASN A 138 1.59 -14.66 -2.59
N ARG A 139 2.69 -14.14 -3.15
CA ARG A 139 3.14 -14.55 -4.47
C ARG A 139 3.79 -15.93 -4.34
N ALA A 140 2.98 -16.96 -4.11
CA ALA A 140 3.38 -18.30 -4.49
C ALA A 140 3.42 -18.28 -6.02
N GLU A 141 4.62 -18.23 -6.60
CA GLU A 141 4.80 -18.50 -8.01
C GLU A 141 4.15 -19.87 -8.29
N LYS A 142 3.03 -19.87 -9.02
CA LYS A 142 2.62 -21.06 -9.75
C LYS A 142 3.70 -21.29 -10.78
N ARG A 143 4.73 -22.07 -10.43
CA ARG A 143 5.47 -22.81 -11.43
C ARG A 143 4.45 -23.74 -12.07
N GLU A 144 4.09 -23.46 -13.31
CA GLU A 144 3.37 -24.42 -14.13
C GLU A 144 4.20 -25.71 -14.12
N PRO A 145 3.63 -26.87 -13.78
CA PRO A 145 4.32 -28.12 -14.00
C PRO A 145 4.44 -28.30 -15.51
N GLY A 146 5.67 -28.11 -16.02
CA GLY A 146 6.02 -28.51 -17.38
C GLY A 146 5.68 -29.99 -17.55
N VAL A 147 4.63 -30.27 -18.31
CA VAL A 147 4.36 -31.61 -18.80
C VAL A 147 5.26 -31.81 -20.02
N ASP A 148 6.44 -32.35 -19.74
CA ASP A 148 7.32 -32.97 -20.72
C ASP A 148 6.56 -34.15 -21.38
N HIS A 149 6.02 -33.91 -22.57
CA HIS A 149 5.46 -34.98 -23.40
C HIS A 149 6.62 -35.71 -24.10
N GLY A 150 7.30 -36.58 -23.36
CA GLY A 150 8.14 -37.61 -23.94
C GLY A 150 7.28 -38.62 -24.71
N ARG A 151 7.07 -38.40 -26.01
CA ARG A 151 6.66 -39.47 -26.94
C ARG A 151 7.91 -40.24 -27.37
N HIS A 152 8.20 -41.30 -26.63
CA HIS A 152 8.79 -42.50 -27.22
C HIS A 152 7.65 -43.29 -27.85
N GLU A 153 7.56 -43.29 -29.18
CA GLU A 153 6.86 -44.34 -29.91
C GLU A 153 7.80 -44.91 -30.97
N HIS A 154 8.17 -46.18 -30.72
CA HIS A 154 8.68 -47.12 -31.68
C HIS A 154 7.83 -47.15 -32.95
N GLN A 155 8.48 -47.13 -34.11
CA GLN A 155 8.01 -47.88 -35.28
C GLN A 155 9.17 -48.71 -35.83
N PRO A 156 9.04 -50.05 -35.87
CA PRO A 156 9.74 -50.88 -36.82
C PRO A 156 8.86 -51.10 -38.05
N HIS A 157 9.38 -50.79 -39.24
CA HIS A 157 9.30 -51.61 -40.47
C HIS A 157 10.07 -50.90 -41.59
#